data_AF-A0A968NFX9-F1
#
_entry.id   AF-A0A968NFX9-F1
#
_cell.length_a   1.000
_cell.length_b   1.000
_cell.length_c   1.000
_cell.angle_alpha   90.00
_cell.angle_beta   90.00
_cell.angle_gamma   90.00
#
_symmetry.space_group_name_H-M   'P 1'
#
loop_
_entity.id
_entity.type
_entity.pdbx_description
1 polymer ?
#
loop_
_entity_poly.entity_id
_entity_poly.type
_entity_poly.pdbx_seq_one_letter_code
_entity_poly.pdbx_strand_id
1 'polypeptide(L)'
;MGKQPVTKTAIIDMLRETHGNVHQAANRLGVHRNTIHKRLAADPELREVAKTERDQLVDLAEGKLADLIEQGNIAAIIFTLKTLGRSRGWSERPPEVAVEVAPRAIIMLPSNGRYDGEDGQA
;
A
#
# COMPACT_ATOMS: atom_id res chain seq x y z
N MET A 1 -38.22 5.86 -17.74
CA MET A 1 -37.41 7.10 -17.79
C MET A 1 -35.99 6.72 -18.16
N GLY A 2 -35.51 7.16 -19.34
CA GLY A 2 -34.13 6.92 -19.77
C GLY A 2 -33.16 7.66 -18.84
N LYS A 3 -32.14 6.95 -18.34
CA LYS A 3 -31.12 7.54 -17.48
C LYS A 3 -30.35 8.56 -18.32
N GLN A 4 -30.46 9.85 -18.00
CA GLN A 4 -29.71 10.87 -18.72
C GLN A 4 -28.20 10.60 -18.59
N PRO A 5 -27.43 10.77 -19.67
CA PRO A 5 -26.00 10.56 -19.64
C PRO A 5 -25.35 11.61 -18.73
N VAL A 6 -24.46 11.15 -17.84
CA VAL A 6 -23.71 12.05 -16.95
C VAL A 6 -22.78 12.92 -17.79
N THR A 7 -22.92 14.23 -17.65
CA THR A 7 -22.11 15.21 -18.38
C THR A 7 -20.67 15.21 -17.88
N LYS A 8 -19.73 15.67 -18.72
CA LYS A 8 -18.32 15.81 -18.33
C LYS A 8 -18.17 16.74 -17.13
N THR A 9 -18.84 17.89 -17.15
CA THR A 9 -18.82 18.88 -16.08
C THR A 9 -19.29 18.30 -14.75
N ALA A 10 -20.39 17.54 -14.74
CA ALA A 10 -20.86 16.88 -13.53
C ALA A 10 -19.85 15.88 -12.96
N ILE A 11 -19.07 15.19 -13.81
CA ILE A 11 -17.99 14.32 -13.35
C ILE A 11 -16.85 15.15 -12.74
N ILE A 12 -16.45 16.25 -13.37
CA ILE A 12 -15.39 17.14 -12.85
C ILE A 12 -15.76 17.69 -11.48
N ASP A 13 -16.96 18.26 -11.34
CA ASP A 13 -17.41 18.87 -10.08
C ASP A 13 -17.46 17.83 -8.96
N MET A 14 -17.96 16.62 -9.25
CA MET A 14 -18.02 15.56 -8.27
C MET A 14 -16.65 14.96 -7.93
N LEU A 15 -15.70 14.95 -8.86
CA LEU A 15 -14.33 14.55 -8.56
C LEU A 15 -13.65 15.56 -7.64
N ARG A 16 -13.88 16.86 -7.83
CA ARG A 16 -13.39 17.92 -6.94
C ARG A 16 -13.97 17.79 -5.53
N GLU A 17 -15.28 17.67 -5.42
CA GLU A 17 -15.95 17.53 -4.12
C GLU A 17 -15.60 16.26 -3.35
N THR A 18 -15.13 15.22 -4.05
CA THR A 18 -14.82 13.92 -3.44
C THR A 18 -13.31 13.65 -3.41
N HIS A 19 -12.48 14.67 -3.65
CA HIS A 19 -11.02 14.55 -3.65
C HIS A 19 -10.53 13.39 -4.53
N GLY A 20 -11.05 13.33 -5.76
CA GLY A 20 -10.74 12.32 -6.77
C GLY A 20 -11.28 10.91 -6.45
N ASN A 21 -12.14 10.74 -5.43
CA ASN A 21 -12.70 9.43 -5.09
C ASN A 21 -13.81 9.01 -6.06
N VAL A 22 -13.43 8.18 -7.03
CA VAL A 22 -14.33 7.68 -8.09
C VAL A 22 -15.57 6.96 -7.54
N HIS A 23 -15.45 6.21 -6.45
CA HIS A 23 -16.59 5.51 -5.88
C HIS A 23 -17.59 6.48 -5.24
N GLN A 24 -17.10 7.43 -4.44
CA GLN A 24 -17.92 8.50 -3.87
C GLN A 24 -18.59 9.35 -4.97
N ALA A 25 -17.83 9.77 -5.98
CA ALA A 25 -18.35 10.54 -7.11
C ALA A 25 -19.46 9.77 -7.86
N ALA A 26 -19.26 8.47 -8.10
CA ALA A 26 -20.25 7.61 -8.76
C ALA A 26 -21.53 7.48 -7.94
N ASN A 27 -21.40 7.29 -6.62
CA ASN A 27 -22.53 7.21 -5.71
C ASN A 27 -23.33 8.53 -5.71
N ARG A 28 -22.66 9.69 -5.64
CA ARG A 28 -23.31 11.01 -5.69
C ARG A 28 -24.02 11.28 -7.02
N LEU A 29 -23.44 10.82 -8.12
CA LEU A 29 -24.01 10.94 -9.47
C LEU A 29 -25.07 9.89 -9.79
N GLY A 30 -25.33 8.95 -8.88
CA GLY A 30 -26.29 7.85 -9.10
C GLY A 30 -25.88 6.92 -10.24
N VAL A 31 -24.58 6.78 -10.53
CA VAL A 31 -24.06 5.87 -11.58
C VAL A 31 -23.18 4.79 -11.01
N HIS A 32 -23.01 3.71 -11.76
CA HIS A 32 -22.06 2.67 -11.40
C HIS A 32 -20.62 3.19 -11.57
N ARG A 33 -19.72 2.87 -10.64
CA ARG A 33 -18.31 3.34 -10.67
C ARG A 33 -17.58 3.04 -11.99
N ASN A 34 -17.88 1.90 -12.64
CA ASN A 34 -17.28 1.56 -13.94
C ASN A 34 -17.63 2.59 -15.02
N THR A 35 -18.78 3.26 -14.93
CA THR A 35 -19.14 4.34 -15.86
C THR A 35 -18.12 5.47 -15.77
N ILE A 36 -17.75 5.89 -14.56
CA ILE A 36 -16.74 6.93 -14.37
C ILE A 36 -15.35 6.44 -14.75
N HIS A 37 -14.96 5.20 -14.40
CA HIS A 37 -13.67 4.65 -14.83
C HIS A 37 -13.52 4.60 -16.36
N LYS A 38 -14.57 4.22 -17.09
CA LYS A 38 -14.58 4.27 -18.56
C LYS A 38 -14.41 5.69 -19.09
N ARG A 39 -15.06 6.67 -18.45
CA ARG A 39 -14.94 8.10 -18.83
C ARG A 39 -13.53 8.62 -18.56
N LEU A 40 -12.92 8.27 -17.43
CA LEU A 40 -11.52 8.61 -17.09
C LEU A 40 -10.50 7.94 -18.05
N ALA A 41 -10.78 6.73 -18.53
CA ALA A 41 -9.94 6.06 -19.50
C ALA A 41 -10.02 6.74 -20.89
N ALA A 42 -11.20 7.23 -21.27
CA ALA A 42 -11.43 7.87 -22.57
C ALA A 42 -11.03 9.36 -22.62
N ASP A 43 -11.10 10.08 -21.49
CA ASP A 43 -10.91 11.53 -21.43
C ASP A 43 -9.68 11.90 -20.58
N PRO A 44 -8.58 12.38 -21.19
CA PRO A 44 -7.39 12.80 -20.47
C PRO A 44 -7.61 13.93 -19.46
N GLU A 45 -8.54 14.85 -19.73
CA GLU A 45 -8.80 15.97 -18.82
C GLU A 45 -9.49 15.50 -17.54
N LEU A 46 -10.47 14.59 -17.66
CA LEU A 46 -11.09 13.98 -16.47
C LEU A 46 -10.06 13.23 -15.62
N ARG A 47 -9.11 12.55 -16.28
CA ARG A 47 -8.03 11.84 -15.60
C ARG A 47 -7.12 12.80 -14.85
N GLU A 48 -6.74 13.90 -15.49
CA GLU A 48 -5.89 14.90 -14.85
C GLU A 48 -6.59 15.53 -13.66
N VAL A 49 -7.86 15.92 -13.78
CA VAL A 49 -8.66 16.41 -12.64
C VAL A 49 -8.66 15.39 -11.51
N ALA A 50 -8.99 14.12 -11.78
CA ALA A 50 -8.98 13.10 -10.75
C ALA A 50 -7.60 12.96 -10.07
N LYS A 51 -6.51 13.02 -10.84
CA LYS A 51 -5.15 12.95 -10.32
C LYS A 51 -4.83 14.17 -9.46
N THR A 52 -5.06 15.38 -9.95
CA THR A 52 -4.82 16.63 -9.22
C THR A 52 -5.55 16.64 -7.88
N GLU A 53 -6.82 16.23 -7.84
CA GLU A 53 -7.59 16.18 -6.60
C GLU A 53 -7.06 15.13 -5.60
N ARG A 54 -6.47 14.03 -6.10
CA ARG A 54 -5.79 13.04 -5.26
C ARG A 54 -4.47 13.56 -4.71
N ASP A 55 -3.69 14.26 -5.53
CA ASP A 55 -2.43 14.88 -5.14
C ASP A 55 -2.70 15.94 -4.03
N GLN A 56 -3.71 16.80 -4.21
CA GLN A 56 -4.13 17.77 -3.19
C GLN A 56 -4.59 17.14 -1.87
N LEU A 57 -5.24 15.97 -1.91
CA LEU A 57 -5.61 15.26 -0.69
C LEU A 57 -4.39 14.76 0.07
N VAL A 58 -3.35 14.35 -0.64
CA VAL A 58 -2.08 13.95 -0.01
C VAL A 58 -1.42 15.17 0.63
N ASP A 59 -1.34 16.31 -0.07
CA ASP A 59 -0.81 17.57 0.49
C ASP A 59 -1.56 17.97 1.77
N LEU A 60 -2.90 17.85 1.78
CA LEU A 60 -3.71 18.10 2.97
C LEU A 60 -3.34 17.15 4.12
N ALA A 61 -3.15 15.87 3.83
CA ALA A 61 -2.76 14.88 4.82
C ALA A 61 -1.35 15.17 5.38
N GLU A 62 -0.41 15.63 4.55
CA GLU A 62 0.92 16.07 4.98
C GLU A 62 0.85 17.27 5.93
N GLY A 63 0.03 18.28 5.60
CA GLY A 63 -0.22 19.41 6.49
C GLY A 63 -0.81 18.97 7.83
N LYS A 64 -1.79 18.07 7.81
CA LYS A 64 -2.39 17.51 9.04
C LYS A 64 -1.38 16.70 9.85
N LEU A 65 -0.47 15.98 9.20
CA LEU A 65 0.59 15.25 9.87
C LEU A 65 1.56 16.22 10.57
N ALA A 66 1.95 17.31 9.92
CA ALA A 66 2.78 18.36 10.50
C ALA A 66 2.12 19.00 11.74
N ASP A 67 0.84 19.39 11.63
CA ASP A 67 0.06 19.93 12.76
C ASP A 67 0.08 18.98 13.98
N LEU A 68 -0.09 17.68 13.74
CA LEU A 68 -0.09 16.67 14.80
C LEU A 68 1.29 16.50 15.45
N ILE A 69 2.37 16.64 14.69
CA ILE A 69 3.74 16.61 15.21
C ILE A 69 3.98 17.80 16.14
N GLU A 70 3.57 19.00 15.74
CA GLU A 70 3.67 20.22 16.56
C GLU A 70 2.89 20.10 17.87
N GLN A 71 1.73 19.41 17.83
CA GLN A 71 0.91 19.12 19.01
C GLN A 71 1.46 17.98 19.88
N GLY A 72 2.60 17.39 19.53
CA GLY A 72 3.21 16.31 20.31
C GLY A 72 2.54 14.95 20.14
N ASN A 73 1.78 14.72 19.07
CA ASN A 73 1.18 13.42 18.81
C ASN A 73 2.28 12.36 18.58
N ILE A 74 2.41 11.44 19.54
CA ILE A 74 3.48 10.43 19.56
C ILE A 74 3.44 9.55 18.31
N ALA A 75 2.24 9.15 17.86
CA ALA A 75 2.11 8.29 16.69
C ALA A 75 2.58 8.99 15.40
N ALA A 76 2.22 10.26 15.21
CA ALA A 76 2.67 11.08 14.08
C ALA A 76 4.19 11.28 14.09
N ILE A 77 4.79 11.55 15.26
CA ILE A 77 6.23 11.70 15.43
C ILE A 77 6.95 10.39 15.08
N ILE A 78 6.55 9.28 15.68
CA ILE A 78 7.15 7.96 15.42
C ILE A 78 7.01 7.58 13.94
N PHE A 79 5.84 7.77 13.34
CA PHE A 79 5.61 7.48 11.93
C PHE A 79 6.56 8.28 11.02
N THR A 80 6.72 9.58 11.29
CA THR A 80 7.61 10.45 10.52
C THR A 80 9.07 10.03 10.67
N LEU A 81 9.51 9.69 11.87
CA LEU A 81 10.87 9.23 12.11
C LEU A 81 11.15 7.89 11.43
N LYS A 82 10.23 6.93 11.50
CA LYS A 82 10.36 5.62 10.84
C LYS A 82 10.36 5.68 9.31
N THR A 83 9.85 6.77 8.73
CA THR A 83 9.74 6.93 7.28
C THR A 83 10.81 7.88 6.73
N LEU A 84 10.78 9.16 7.11
CA LEU A 84 11.72 10.19 6.66
C LEU A 84 13.04 10.16 7.44
N GLY A 85 13.02 9.75 8.71
CA GLY A 85 14.19 9.66 9.57
C GLY A 85 15.04 8.41 9.36
N ARG A 86 14.75 7.54 8.38
CA ARG A 86 15.49 6.28 8.15
C ARG A 86 16.99 6.49 7.94
N SER A 87 17.38 7.52 7.18
CA SER A 87 18.79 7.88 6.98
C SER A 87 19.48 8.36 8.26
N ARG A 88 18.70 8.67 9.31
CA ARG A 88 19.18 9.09 10.63
C ARG A 88 19.10 7.97 11.68
N GLY A 89 18.90 6.71 11.26
CA GLY A 89 18.93 5.54 12.15
C GLY A 89 17.58 5.13 12.74
N TRP A 90 16.46 5.70 12.29
CA TRP A 90 15.12 5.35 12.77
C TRP A 90 14.48 4.15 12.04
N SER A 91 15.29 3.28 11.43
CA SER A 91 14.81 2.07 10.76
C SER A 91 14.60 0.92 11.74
N GLU A 92 13.53 0.13 11.55
CA GLU A 92 13.29 -1.10 12.32
C GLU A 92 14.15 -2.28 11.87
N ARG A 93 14.79 -2.18 10.69
CA ARG A 93 15.76 -3.18 10.25
C ARG A 93 17.08 -2.98 11.01
N PRO A 94 17.65 -4.06 11.59
CA PRO A 94 19.03 -4.04 12.01
C PRO A 94 19.92 -3.60 10.84
N PRO A 95 21.03 -2.89 11.08
CA PRO A 95 22.01 -2.64 10.05
C PRO A 95 22.42 -3.99 9.43
N GLU A 96 22.59 -4.01 8.11
CA GLU A 96 22.99 -5.19 7.36
C GLU A 96 24.44 -5.53 7.78
N VAL A 97 24.57 -6.40 8.77
CA VAL A 97 25.86 -6.94 9.17
C VAL A 97 26.24 -8.01 8.15
N ALA A 98 27.40 -7.85 7.52
CA ALA A 98 27.98 -8.89 6.70
C ALA A 98 28.20 -10.13 7.58
N VAL A 99 27.34 -11.13 7.45
CA VAL A 99 27.54 -12.41 8.10
C VAL A 99 28.58 -13.15 7.28
N GLU A 100 29.80 -13.29 7.79
CA GLU A 100 30.76 -14.27 7.24
C GLU A 100 30.14 -15.65 7.36
N VAL A 101 29.77 -16.23 6.22
CA VAL A 101 29.19 -17.57 6.18
C VAL A 101 30.36 -18.57 6.23
N ALA A 102 30.61 -19.14 7.41
CA ALA A 102 31.56 -20.24 7.53
C ALA A 102 31.13 -21.41 6.62
N PRO A 103 32.05 -22.08 5.92
CA PRO A 103 31.72 -23.16 5.00
C PRO A 103 30.99 -24.28 5.75
N ARG A 104 29.85 -24.72 5.21
CA ARG A 104 29.06 -25.83 5.78
C ARG A 104 29.91 -27.10 5.78
N ALA A 105 30.20 -27.64 6.96
CA ALA A 105 30.70 -29.00 7.09
C ALA A 105 29.61 -29.99 6.67
N ILE A 106 29.85 -30.75 5.60
CA ILE A 106 29.00 -31.90 5.24
C ILE A 106 29.29 -33.00 6.26
N ILE A 107 28.39 -33.19 7.22
CA ILE A 107 28.44 -34.34 8.13
C ILE A 107 27.85 -35.52 7.37
N MET A 108 28.71 -36.43 6.91
CA MET A 108 28.30 -37.72 6.36
C MET A 108 27.87 -38.63 7.51
N LEU A 109 26.56 -38.76 7.72
CA LEU A 109 26.03 -39.75 8.65
C LEU A 109 26.19 -41.14 8.02
N PRO A 110 26.76 -42.13 8.73
CA PRO A 110 26.79 -43.49 8.23
C PRO A 110 25.35 -43.99 8.04
N SER A 111 25.09 -44.62 6.89
CA SER A 111 23.83 -45.28 6.60
C SER A 111 23.59 -46.37 7.64
N ASN A 112 22.65 -46.16 8.56
CA ASN A 112 22.19 -47.20 9.46
C ASN A 112 21.60 -48.35 8.62
N GLY A 113 22.38 -49.41 8.49
CA GLY A 113 21.93 -50.69 7.95
C GLY A 113 20.70 -51.17 8.72
N ARG A 114 19.75 -51.72 7.98
CA ARG A 114 18.53 -52.36 8.46
C ARG A 114 18.87 -53.36 9.57
N TYR A 115 18.14 -53.28 10.67
CA TYR A 115 18.07 -54.36 11.66
C TYR A 115 17.11 -55.40 11.07
N ASP A 116 17.66 -56.43 10.42
CA ASP A 116 16.88 -57.60 10.03
C ASP A 116 16.70 -58.45 11.30
N GLY A 117 15.49 -58.40 11.85
CA GLY A 117 15.11 -59.20 13.00
C GLY A 117 14.75 -60.62 12.58
N GLU A 118 15.71 -61.52 12.67
CA GLU A 118 15.56 -62.98 12.79
C GLU A 118 16.70 -63.36 13.76
N ASP A 119 16.48 -63.90 14.96
CA ASP A 119 15.93 -65.22 15.20
C ASP A 119 15.30 -65.33 16.60
N GLY A 120 14.14 -66.00 16.64
CA GLY A 120 13.63 -66.63 17.85
C GLY A 120 14.08 -68.08 17.95
N GLN A 121 14.05 -68.60 19.19
CA GLN A 121 14.22 -70.00 19.62
C GLN A 121 15.70 -70.44 19.75
N ALA A 122 16.15 -71.06 20.84
CA ALA A 122 15.49 -71.77 21.95
C ALA A 122 16.35 -71.69 23.22
#